data_AF-A0A965P1U9-F1
#
_entry.id   AF-A0A965P1U9-F1
#
_cell.length_a   1.000
_cell.length_b   1.000
_cell.length_c   1.000
_cell.angle_alpha   90.00
_cell.angle_beta   90.00
_cell.angle_gamma   90.00
#
_symmetry.space_group_name_H-M   'P 1'
#
loop_
_entity.id
_entity.type
_entity.pdbx_description
1 polymer ?
#
loop_
_entity_poly.entity_id
_entity_poly.type
_entity_poly.pdbx_seq_one_letter_code
_entity_poly.pdbx_strand_id
1 'polypeptide(L)' 'MASLDDIYDMLQKLDDSGIEYLLITVQKGKKNGKADVFFSLKDDASMRILSTGLREFNKEIDKIDKDKEEEDEK' A
#
# COMPACT_ATOMS: atom_id res chain seq x y z
N MET A 1 -7.99 -9.03 17.51
CA MET A 1 -7.49 -7.64 17.50
C MET A 1 -6.14 -7.62 18.21
N ALA A 2 -5.12 -8.15 17.54
CA ALA A 2 -3.73 -8.16 18.00
C ALA A 2 -2.75 -7.79 16.86
N SER A 3 -3.24 -7.65 15.62
CA SER A 3 -2.40 -7.55 14.42
C SER A 3 -2.03 -6.13 14.02
N LEU A 4 -2.57 -5.11 14.70
CA LEU A 4 -2.24 -3.71 14.41
C LEU A 4 -1.19 -3.16 15.39
N ASP A 5 -1.12 -3.69 16.62
CA ASP A 5 -0.12 -3.26 17.61
C ASP A 5 1.30 -3.53 17.10
N ASP A 6 1.55 -4.72 16.52
CA ASP A 6 2.84 -5.03 15.89
C ASP A 6 3.23 -4.04 14.77
N ILE A 7 2.21 -3.53 14.06
CA ILE A 7 2.41 -2.55 12.99
C ILE A 7 2.76 -1.21 13.59
N TYR A 8 2.02 -0.75 14.60
CA TYR A 8 2.33 0.50 15.29
C TYR A 8 3.71 0.49 15.97
N ASP A 9 4.08 -0.61 16.62
CA ASP A 9 5.41 -0.77 17.23
C ASP A 9 6.53 -0.68 16.19
N MET A 10 6.31 -1.24 15.00
CA MET A 10 7.26 -1.14 13.89
C MET A 10 7.34 0.27 13.31
N LEU A 11 6.19 0.92 13.08
CA LEU A 11 6.14 2.30 12.59
C LEU A 11 6.87 3.24 13.54
N GLN A 12 6.65 3.07 14.85
CA GLN A 12 7.32 3.87 15.88
C GLN A 12 8.84 3.70 15.83
N LYS A 13 9.35 2.47 15.67
CA LYS A 13 10.80 2.23 15.52
C LYS A 13 11.39 2.87 14.25
N LEU A 14 10.64 2.88 13.15
CA LEU A 14 11.06 3.53 11.91
C LEU A 14 11.13 5.05 12.07
N ASP A 15 10.11 5.64 12.72
CA ASP A 15 10.08 7.06 13.03
C ASP A 15 11.21 7.46 14.00
N ASP A 16 11.45 6.68 15.06
CA ASP A 16 12.55 6.89 16.01
C ASP A 16 13.93 6.80 15.33
N SER A 17 14.05 5.93 14.33
CA SER A 17 15.27 5.79 13.51
C SER A 17 15.37 6.87 12.42
N GLY A 18 14.36 7.70 12.28
CA GLY A 18 14.29 8.77 11.30
C GLY A 18 14.13 8.29 9.84
N ILE A 19 13.72 7.04 9.62
CA ILE A 19 13.59 6.41 8.31
C ILE A 19 12.26 6.79 7.67
N GLU A 20 12.28 7.21 6.41
CA GLU A 20 11.06 7.44 5.63
C GLU A 20 10.45 6.10 5.19
N TYR A 21 9.12 6.00 5.22
CA TYR A 21 8.43 4.76 4.88
C TYR A 21 7.07 4.98 4.21
N LEU A 22 6.67 3.97 3.43
CA LEU A 22 5.29 3.70 3.01
C LEU A 22 5.00 2.23 3.35
N LEU A 23 4.00 1.99 4.17
CA LEU A 23 3.51 0.66 4.50
C LEU A 23 2.06 0.55 4.09
N ILE A 24 1.76 -0.43 3.23
CA ILE A 24 0.40 -0.76 2.82
C ILE A 24 0.09 -2.14 3.38
N THR A 25 -0.98 -2.22 4.15
CA THR A 25 -1.45 -3.47 4.75
C THR A 25 -2.75 -3.85 4.10
N VAL A 26 -2.86 -5.09 3.63
CA VAL A 26 -4.07 -5.59 2.96
C VAL A 26 -4.64 -6.74 3.77
N GLN A 27 -5.81 -6.53 4.35
CA GLN A 27 -6.57 -7.56 5.03
C GLN A 27 -7.66 -8.08 4.11
N LYS A 28 -7.45 -9.27 3.55
CA LYS A 28 -8.43 -9.94 2.72
C LYS A 28 -9.49 -10.60 3.60
N GLY A 29 -10.65 -9.97 3.73
CA GLY A 29 -11.84 -10.57 4.37
C GLY A 29 -12.66 -11.40 3.38
N LYS A 30 -13.51 -12.31 3.89
CA LYS A 30 -14.41 -13.16 3.08
C LYS A 30 -15.46 -12.38 2.27
N LYS A 31 -15.80 -11.16 2.67
CA LYS A 31 -16.83 -10.33 2.02
C LYS A 31 -16.33 -8.94 1.65
N ASN A 32 -15.58 -8.28 2.53
CA ASN A 32 -14.94 -7.00 2.28
C ASN A 32 -13.44 -7.12 2.58
N GLY A 33 -12.60 -6.64 1.66
CA GLY A 33 -11.19 -6.38 1.94
C GLY A 33 -11.04 -5.03 2.63
N LYS A 34 -10.09 -4.91 3.56
CA LYS A 34 -9.68 -3.63 4.14
C LYS A 34 -8.21 -3.39 3.79
N ALA A 35 -7.89 -2.15 3.42
CA ALA A 35 -6.50 -1.72 3.27
C ALA A 35 -6.25 -0.53 4.19
N ASP A 36 -5.15 -0.57 4.93
CA ASP A 36 -4.66 0.54 5.76
C ASP A 36 -3.29 0.97 5.23
N VAL A 37 -3.10 2.28 5.09
CA VAL A 37 -1.89 2.90 4.54
C VAL A 37 -1.25 3.80 5.58
N PHE A 38 0.03 3.57 5.87
CA PHE A 38 0.86 4.36 6.78
C PHE A 38 2.04 4.93 6.02
N PHE A 39 2.36 6.21 6.23
CA PHE A 39 3.47 6.85 5.56
C PHE A 39 4.13 7.90 6.44
N SER A 40 5.44 8.03 6.32
CA SER A 40 6.26 9.08 6.93
C SER A 40 7.25 9.54 5.87
N LEU A 41 6.97 10.68 5.25
CA LEU A 41 7.76 11.28 4.19
C LEU A 41 8.11 12.69 4.61
N LYS A 42 9.41 13.01 4.60
CA LYS A 42 9.99 14.23 5.15
C LYS A 42 10.32 15.26 4.07
N ASP A 43 10.46 14.83 2.81
CA ASP A 43 10.79 15.73 1.71
C ASP A 43 9.91 15.56 0.44
N ASP A 44 9.92 16.59 -0.39
CA ASP A 44 9.18 16.63 -1.66
C ASP A 44 9.69 15.59 -2.66
N ALA A 45 10.94 15.16 -2.55
CA ALA A 45 11.54 14.16 -3.42
C ALA A 45 10.94 12.78 -3.15
N SER A 46 10.83 12.38 -1.88
CA SER A 46 10.20 11.13 -1.45
C SER A 46 8.70 11.12 -1.78
N MET A 47 8.00 12.25 -1.67
CA MET A 47 6.60 12.34 -2.14
C MET A 47 6.48 12.15 -3.66
N ARG A 48 7.40 12.68 -4.46
CA ARG A 48 7.40 12.47 -5.91
C ARG A 48 7.66 11.02 -6.29
N ILE A 49 8.62 10.37 -5.61
CA ILE A 49 8.90 8.94 -5.81
C ILE A 49 7.66 8.11 -5.46
N LEU A 50 6.99 8.42 -4.35
CA LEU A 50 5.74 7.78 -3.96
C LEU A 50 4.64 7.93 -5.02
N SER A 51 4.41 9.16 -5.48
CA SER A 51 3.39 9.45 -6.50
C SER A 51 3.63 8.68 -7.80
N THR A 52 4.89 8.51 -8.16
CA THR A 52 5.30 7.75 -9.34
C THR A 52 5.04 6.26 -9.14
N GLY A 53 5.44 5.71 -8.00
CA GLY A 53 5.20 4.31 -7.65
C GLY A 53 3.71 3.96 -7.59
N LEU A 54 2.89 4.81 -6.97
CA LEU A 54 1.43 4.61 -6.91
C LEU A 54 0.78 4.69 -8.30
N ARG A 55 1.26 5.57 -9.17
CA ARG A 55 0.76 5.67 -10.54
C ARG A 55 1.07 4.41 -11.35
N GLU A 56 2.27 3.85 -11.22
CA GLU A 56 2.61 2.58 -11.86
C GLU A 56 1.81 1.42 -11.26
N PHE A 57 1.63 1.39 -9.94
CA PHE A 57 0.79 0.40 -9.27
C PHE A 57 -0.66 0.41 -9.79
N ASN A 58 -1.28 1.60 -9.94
CA ASN A 58 -2.62 1.71 -10.52
C ASN A 58 -2.68 1.20 -11.96
N LYS A 59 -1.67 1.47 -12.79
CA LYS A 59 -1.62 0.93 -14.16
C LYS A 59 -1.59 -0.59 -14.19
N GLU A 60 -0.87 -1.21 -13.25
CA GLU A 60 -0.81 -2.68 -13.16
C GLU A 60 -2.14 -3.26 -12.66
N ILE A 61 -2.83 -2.60 -11.73
CA ILE A 61 -4.19 -2.98 -11.34
C ILE A 61 -5.14 -2.92 -12.55
N ASP A 62 -5.13 -1.80 -13.29
CA ASP A 62 -6.00 -1.62 -14.46
C ASP A 62 -5.76 -2.68 -15.54
N LYS A 63 -4.53 -3.20 -15.67
CA LYS A 63 -4.23 -4.33 -16.56
C LYS A 63 -4.83 -5.63 -16.06
N ILE A 64 -4.65 -5.95 -14.77
CA ILE A 64 -5.18 -7.17 -14.17
C ILE A 64 -6.71 -7.24 -14.29
N ASP A 65 -7.40 -6.10 -14.13
CA ASP A 65 -8.86 -6.07 -14.26
C ASP A 65 -9.30 -6.24 -15.72
N LYS A 66 -8.58 -5.67 -16.69
CA LYS A 66 -8.85 -5.90 -18.12
C LYS A 66 -8.60 -7.34 -18.57
N ASP A 67 -7.52 -7.96 -18.10
CA ASP A 67 -7.21 -9.35 -18.45
C ASP A 67 -8.29 -10.32 -17.93
N LYS A 68 -8.94 -10.02 -16.80
CA LYS A 68 -10.07 -10.81 -16.30
C LYS A 68 -11.34 -10.64 -17.13
N GLU A 69 -11.64 -9.42 -17.57
CA GLU A 69 -12.80 -9.17 -18.44
C GLU A 69 -12.68 -9.91 -19.78
N GLU A 70 -11.48 -10.08 -20.32
CA GLU A 70 -11.23 -10.83 -21.56
C GLU A 70 -11.25 -12.37 -21.39
N GLU A 71 -10.98 -12.88 -20.19
CA GLU A 71 -11.09 -14.32 -19.87
C GLU A 71 -12.54 -14.78 -19.64
N ASP A 72 -13.42 -13.92 -19.12
CA ASP A 72 -14.84 -14.22 -18.90
C ASP A 72 -15.70 -14.15 -20.19
N GLU A 73 -15.19 -13.60 -21.29
CA GLU A 73 -15.87 -13.52 -22.61
C GLU A 73 -15.51 -14.68 -23.58
N LYS A 74 -14.69 -15.65 -23.18
CA LYS A 74 -14.32 -16.85 -23.99
C LYS A 74 -14.95 -18.14 -23.48
#